data_AF-A0A2E1KVL8-F1
#
_entry.id   AF-A0A2E1KVL8-F1
#
_cell.length_a   1.000
_cell.length_b   1.000
_cell.length_c   1.000
_cell.angle_alpha   90.00
_cell.angle_beta   90.00
_cell.angle_gamma   90.00
#
_symmetry.space_group_name_H-M   'P 1'
#
loop_
_entity.id
_entity.type
_entity.pdbx_description
1 polymer ?
#
loop_
_entity_poly.entity_id
_entity_poly.type
_entity_poly.pdbx_seq_one_letter_code
_entity_poly.pdbx_strand_id
1 'polypeptide(L)' 'GSGVEVSIKELAETIAKVVGYKGDILWDTSKPDGTLRKLMDSSKIKAIEWEAKTTLEYGIQSAYADFILVI' A
#
# COMPACT_ATOMS: atom_id res chain seq x y z
N GLY A 1 9.76 2.99 -8.21
CA GLY A 1 8.46 2.60 -7.62
C GLY A 1 7.75 1.68 -8.59
N SER A 2 6.65 1.06 -8.21
CA SER A 2 5.87 0.18 -9.10
C SER A 2 5.25 0.89 -10.31
N GLY A 3 5.19 2.22 -10.29
CA GLY A 3 4.47 3.02 -11.29
C GLY A 3 2.95 3.01 -11.09
N VAL A 4 2.47 2.42 -9.99
CA VAL A 4 1.08 2.38 -9.57
C VAL A 4 0.96 3.14 -8.24
N GLU A 5 -0.11 3.91 -8.07
CA GLU A 5 -0.47 4.58 -6.83
C GLU A 5 -1.85 4.15 -6.35
N VAL A 6 -2.08 4.31 -5.05
CA VAL A 6 -3.39 4.16 -4.40
C VAL A 6 -3.58 5.33 -3.45
N SER A 7 -4.82 5.66 -3.14
CA SER A 7 -5.15 6.61 -2.09
C SER A 7 -4.82 6.05 -0.70
N ILE A 8 -4.71 6.94 0.30
CA ILE A 8 -4.57 6.53 1.70
C ILE A 8 -5.77 5.70 2.17
N LYS A 9 -6.96 6.01 1.66
CA LYS A 9 -8.19 5.27 1.95
C LYS A 9 -8.11 3.82 1.48
N GLU A 10 -7.77 3.60 0.21
CA GLU A 10 -7.61 2.26 -0.35
C GLU A 10 -6.51 1.46 0.37
N LEU A 11 -5.40 2.11 0.73
CA LEU A 11 -4.34 1.48 1.50
C LEU A 11 -4.84 1.02 2.88
N ALA A 12 -5.51 1.90 3.62
CA ALA A 12 -6.04 1.60 4.94
C ALA A 12 -7.08 0.46 4.91
N GLU A 13 -7.99 0.49 3.93
CA GLU A 13 -8.99 -0.56 3.72
C GLU A 13 -8.35 -1.90 3.33
N THR A 14 -7.31 -1.88 2.50
CA THR A 14 -6.54 -3.09 2.14
C THR A 14 -5.86 -3.69 3.37
N ILE A 15 -5.22 -2.87 4.20
CA ILE A 15 -4.59 -3.33 5.44
C ILE A 15 -5.65 -3.93 6.38
N ALA A 16 -6.77 -3.23 6.60
CA ALA A 16 -7.86 -3.70 7.45
C ALA A 16 -8.39 -5.07 7.00
N LYS A 17 -8.58 -5.26 5.69
CA LYS A 17 -8.94 -6.56 5.10
C LYS A 17 -7.90 -7.64 5.40
N VAL A 18 -6.62 -7.35 5.17
CA VAL A 18 -5.53 -8.33 5.34
C VAL A 18 -5.38 -8.77 6.80
N VAL A 19 -5.44 -7.83 7.75
CA VAL A 19 -5.27 -8.15 9.18
C VAL A 19 -6.55 -8.69 9.83
N GLY A 20 -7.67 -8.71 9.09
CA GLY A 20 -8.96 -9.19 9.59
C GLY A 20 -9.69 -8.21 10.51
N TYR A 21 -9.37 -6.91 10.46
CA TYR A 21 -10.03 -5.88 11.26
C TYR A 21 -11.51 -5.76 10.88
N LYS A 22 -12.39 -5.72 11.90
CA LYS A 22 -13.85 -5.68 11.75
C LYS A 22 -14.50 -4.40 12.29
N GLY A 23 -13.71 -3.49 12.85
CA GLY A 23 -14.21 -2.19 13.31
C GLY A 23 -14.27 -1.18 12.17
N ASP A 24 -14.63 0.05 12.53
CA ASP A 24 -14.68 1.17 11.60
C ASP A 24 -13.33 1.88 11.47
N ILE A 25 -13.04 2.41 10.29
CA ILE A 25 -11.93 3.34 10.05
C ILE A 25 -12.52 4.76 10.06
N LEU A 26 -12.15 5.56 11.06
CA LEU A 26 -12.59 6.94 11.20
C LEU A 26 -11.60 7.90 10.54
N TRP A 27 -12.12 8.84 9.77
CA TRP A 27 -11.35 9.84 9.03
C TRP A 27 -11.54 11.22 9.65
N ASP A 28 -10.50 11.77 10.26
CA ASP A 28 -10.51 13.12 10.82
C ASP A 28 -10.07 14.15 9.76
N THR A 29 -11.05 14.76 9.10
CA THR A 29 -10.82 15.79 8.07
C THR A 29 -10.46 17.16 8.65
N SER A 30 -10.38 17.31 9.98
CA SER A 30 -9.83 18.52 10.60
C SER A 30 -8.31 18.60 10.47
N LYS A 31 -7.65 17.48 10.15
CA LYS A 31 -6.21 17.42 9.92
C LYS A 31 -5.89 17.71 8.45
N PRO A 32 -4.80 18.46 8.17
CA PRO A 32 -4.42 18.74 6.80
C PRO A 32 -3.90 17.48 6.12
N ASP A 33 -4.26 17.33 4.85
CA ASP A 33 -3.64 16.34 3.98
C ASP A 33 -2.19 16.70 3.68
N GLY A 34 -1.38 15.68 3.40
CA GLY A 34 -0.04 15.85 2.84
C GLY A 34 -0.08 16.25 1.36
N THR A 35 1.01 16.00 0.63
CA THR A 35 0.99 16.17 -0.83
C THR A 35 -0.02 15.21 -1.46
N LEU A 36 -0.99 15.75 -2.20
CA LEU A 36 -2.11 14.99 -2.77
C LEU A 36 -1.68 13.81 -3.66
N ARG A 37 -0.51 13.93 -4.29
CA ARG A 37 0.02 12.90 -5.18
C ARG A 37 1.54 12.80 -5.07
N LYS A 38 2.05 11.58 -4.89
CA LYS A 38 3.48 11.30 -4.87
C LYS A 38 3.76 9.97 -5.58
N LEU A 39 3.90 10.04 -6.89
CA LEU A 39 4.20 8.90 -7.76
C LEU A 39 5.58 9.06 -8.40
N MET A 40 6.34 7.97 -8.43
CA MET A 40 7.63 7.89 -9.12
C MET A 40 7.43 7.35 -10.53
N ASP A 41 7.98 8.04 -11.53
CA ASP A 41 8.07 7.47 -12.88
C ASP A 41 9.00 6.25 -12.89
N SER A 42 8.49 5.15 -13.46
CA SER A 42 9.20 3.86 -13.60
C SER A 42 9.54 3.53 -15.05
N SER A 43 9.35 4.46 -15.99
CA SER A 43 9.62 4.30 -17.42
C SER A 43 11.03 3.74 -17.70
N LYS A 44 12.06 4.30 -17.05
CA LYS A 44 13.45 3.88 -17.23
C LYS A 44 13.73 2.44 -16.82
N ILE A 45 13.16 1.98 -15.71
CA ILE A 45 13.39 0.61 -15.22
C ILE A 45 12.54 -0.40 -16.00
N LYS A 46 11.35 0.00 -16.46
CA LYS A 46 10.53 -0.81 -17.37
C LYS A 46 11.21 -1.00 -18.74
N ALA A 47 11.93 0.00 -19.23
CA ALA A 47 12.65 -0.07 -20.51
C ALA A 47 13.81 -1.08 -20.53
N ILE A 48 14.25 -1.56 -19.36
CA ILE A 48 15.21 -2.67 -19.25
C ILE A 48 14.51 -4.00 -18.92
N GLU A 49 13.23 -4.12 -19.27
CA GLU A 49 12.38 -5.29 -19.06
C GLU A 49 12.25 -5.72 -17.59
N TRP A 50 12.47 -4.79 -16.66
CA TRP A 50 12.23 -5.03 -15.24
C TRP A 50 10.81 -4.58 -14.85
N GLU A 51 10.08 -5.46 -14.18
CA GLU A 51 8.74 -5.21 -13.69
C GLU A 51 8.58 -5.66 -12.23
N ALA A 52 7.86 -4.87 -11.45
CA ALA A 52 7.52 -5.22 -10.07
C ALA A 52 6.50 -6.37 -10.06
N LYS A 53 6.88 -7.50 -9.47
CA LYS A 53 6.04 -8.72 -9.43
C LYS A 53 5.10 -8.79 -8.23
N THR A 54 5.40 -8.03 -7.19
CA THR A 54 4.64 -8.00 -5.93
C THR A 54 3.54 -6.95 -6.02
N THR A 55 2.29 -7.38 -5.93
CA THR A 55 1.15 -6.46 -5.77
C THR A 55 1.12 -5.88 -4.35
N LEU A 56 0.43 -4.76 -4.17
CA LEU A 56 0.29 -4.13 -2.85
C LEU A 56 -0.36 -5.08 -1.84
N GLU A 57 -1.48 -5.71 -2.20
CA GLU A 57 -2.20 -6.64 -1.32
C GLU A 57 -1.32 -7.84 -0.92
N TYR A 58 -0.63 -8.47 -1.89
CA TYR A 58 0.26 -9.59 -1.61
C TYR A 58 1.44 -9.16 -0.71
N GLY A 59 2.02 -7.99 -0.98
CA GLY A 59 3.10 -7.44 -0.15
C GLY A 59 2.66 -7.20 1.31
N ILE A 60 1.46 -6.65 1.52
CA ILE A 60 0.90 -6.44 2.86
C ILE A 60 0.62 -7.77 3.57
N GLN A 61 0.06 -8.77 2.86
CA GLN A 61 -0.15 -10.11 3.42
C GLN A 61 1.16 -10.75 3.85
N SER A 62 2.19 -10.71 3.00
CA SER A 62 3.50 -11.26 3.31
C SER A 62 4.15 -10.56 4.49
N ALA A 63 4.07 -9.23 4.56
CA ALA A 63 4.63 -8.45 5.66
C ALA A 63 3.89 -8.71 6.97
N TYR A 64 2.56 -8.84 6.94
CA TYR A 64 1.78 -9.17 8.13
C TYR A 64 2.07 -10.59 8.62
N ALA A 65 2.18 -11.56 7.71
CA ALA A 65 2.57 -12.93 8.04
C ALA A 65 3.95 -12.96 8.70
N ASP A 66 4.94 -12.23 8.17
CA ASP A 66 6.27 -12.11 8.77
C ASP A 66 6.22 -11.51 10.18
N PHE A 67 5.47 -10.40 10.37
CA PHE A 67 5.30 -9.74 11.66
C PHE A 67 4.75 -10.67 12.75
N ILE A 68 3.80 -11.56 12.42
CA ILE A 68 3.20 -12.49 13.40
C ILE A 68 3.99 -13.80 13.59
N LEU A 69 4.92 -14.13 12.69
CA LEU A 69 5.72 -15.36 12.74
C LEU A 69 6.98 -15.25 13.61
N VAL A 70 7.34 -14.05 14.05
CA VAL A 70 8.41 -13.86 15.04
C VAL A 70 7.90 -14.32 16.41
N ILE A 71 8.17 -15.58 16.75
CA ILE A 71 8.05 -16.19 18.09
C ILE A 71 9.45 -16.27 18.70
#